data_AF-A0A1V6UFA1-F1
#
_entry.id   AF-A0A1V6UFA1-F1
#
_cell.length_a   1.000
_cell.length_b   1.000
_cell.length_c   1.000
_cell.angle_alpha   90.00
_cell.angle_beta   90.00
_cell.angle_gamma   90.00
#
_symmetry.space_group_name_H-M   'P 1'
#
loop_
_entity.id
_entity.type
_entity.pdbx_description
1 polymer ?
#
loop_
_entity_poly.entity_id
_entity_poly.type
_entity_poly.pdbx_seq_one_letter_code
_entity_poly.pdbx_strand_id
1 'polypeptide(L)'
;MSVSELKAERMQQHSQQGLENDFYSKCFESFHQLVSTTMDATQSLALQYHFNPANIPSGDPRLIRAIVSLRVALDKARAEETSAEQEWKQQWKVSSVRQSSLRWL
;
A
#
# COMPACT_ATOMS: atom_id res chain seq x y z
N MET A 1 -31.19 -13.44 20.67
CA MET A 1 -30.13 -13.93 19.76
C MET A 1 -29.98 -15.43 19.89
N SER A 2 -30.12 -16.16 18.79
CA SER A 2 -29.91 -17.60 18.72
C SER A 2 -28.45 -17.95 18.47
N VAL A 3 -28.07 -19.20 18.75
CA VAL A 3 -26.73 -19.74 18.42
C VAL A 3 -26.45 -19.65 16.92
N SER A 4 -27.48 -19.78 16.08
CA SER A 4 -27.38 -19.68 14.63
C SER A 4 -27.04 -18.25 14.18
N GLU A 5 -27.64 -17.25 14.80
CA GLU A 5 -27.35 -15.82 14.54
C GLU A 5 -25.92 -15.46 14.95
N LEU A 6 -25.48 -15.91 16.13
CA LEU A 6 -24.09 -15.72 16.60
C LEU A 6 -23.06 -16.36 15.66
N LYS A 7 -23.37 -17.54 15.10
CA LYS A 7 -22.49 -18.22 14.14
C LYS A 7 -22.41 -17.45 12.82
N ALA A 8 -23.54 -16.93 12.33
CA ALA A 8 -23.58 -16.13 11.11
C ALA A 8 -22.78 -14.83 11.26
N GLU A 9 -22.95 -14.14 12.39
CA GLU A 9 -22.20 -12.92 12.72
C GLU A 9 -20.69 -13.18 12.78
N ARG A 10 -20.26 -14.26 13.45
CA ARG A 10 -18.84 -14.63 13.51
C ARG A 10 -18.23 -14.92 12.14
N MET A 11 -18.92 -15.70 11.30
CA MET A 11 -18.44 -16.00 9.93
C MET A 11 -18.30 -14.72 9.10
N GLN A 12 -19.23 -13.78 9.29
CA GLN A 12 -19.19 -12.50 8.62
C GLN A 12 -18.03 -11.61 9.10
N GLN A 13 -17.83 -11.49 10.41
CA GLN A 13 -16.70 -10.75 10.97
C GLN A 13 -15.36 -11.31 10.46
N HIS A 14 -15.22 -12.63 10.43
CA HIS A 14 -14.03 -13.29 9.88
C HIS A 14 -13.81 -12.95 8.40
N SER A 15 -14.88 -12.93 7.60
CA SER A 15 -14.79 -12.53 6.19
C SER A 15 -14.36 -11.06 6.05
N GLN A 16 -14.89 -10.16 6.87
CA GLN A 16 -14.52 -8.74 6.85
C GLN A 16 -13.07 -8.51 7.26
N GLN A 17 -12.61 -9.20 8.30
CA GLN A 17 -11.20 -9.18 8.71
C GLN A 17 -10.27 -9.72 7.61
N GLY A 18 -10.69 -10.75 6.87
CA GLY A 18 -9.93 -11.23 5.72
C GLY A 18 -9.73 -10.15 4.65
N LEU A 19 -10.79 -9.45 4.28
CA LEU A 19 -10.73 -8.37 3.28
C LEU A 19 -9.88 -7.18 3.75
N GLU A 20 -9.95 -6.84 5.04
CA GLU A 20 -9.15 -5.79 5.65
C GLU A 20 -7.66 -6.17 5.72
N ASN A 21 -7.35 -7.41 6.08
CA ASN A 21 -5.98 -7.93 6.07
C ASN A 21 -5.38 -7.94 4.66
N ASP A 22 -6.15 -8.33 3.65
CA ASP A 22 -5.70 -8.32 2.25
C ASP A 22 -5.40 -6.88 1.78
N PHE A 23 -6.23 -5.91 2.17
CA PHE A 23 -5.98 -4.49 1.92
C PHE A 23 -4.66 -4.03 2.55
N TYR A 24 -4.49 -4.28 3.85
CA TYR A 24 -3.26 -3.88 4.54
C TYR A 24 -2.01 -4.57 4.00
N SER A 25 -2.13 -5.84 3.58
CA SER A 25 -1.02 -6.60 2.98
C SER A 25 -0.57 -5.94 1.67
N LYS A 26 -1.51 -5.58 0.78
CA LYS A 26 -1.20 -4.87 -0.47
C LYS A 26 -0.53 -3.51 -0.22
N CYS A 27 -1.06 -2.73 0.73
CA CYS A 27 -0.45 -1.44 1.09
C CYS A 27 0.96 -1.62 1.66
N PHE A 28 1.17 -2.64 2.50
CA PHE A 28 2.45 -2.95 3.10
C PHE A 28 3.49 -3.36 2.04
N GLU A 29 3.11 -4.21 1.09
CA GLU A 29 3.99 -4.61 -0.03
C GLU A 29 4.42 -3.41 -0.88
N SER A 30 3.47 -2.54 -1.24
CA SER A 30 3.74 -1.32 -2.02
C SER A 30 4.67 -0.37 -1.25
N PHE A 31 4.42 -0.18 0.05
CA PHE A 31 5.29 0.61 0.92
C PHE A 31 6.71 0.02 1.00
N HIS A 32 6.84 -1.29 1.15
CA HIS A 32 8.13 -1.97 1.19
C HIS A 32 8.93 -1.75 -0.09
N GLN A 33 8.27 -1.81 -1.25
CA GLN A 33 8.91 -1.57 -2.54
C GLN A 33 9.40 -0.12 -2.67
N LEU A 34 8.63 0.85 -2.18
CA LEU A 34 9.02 2.26 -2.14
C LEU A 34 10.23 2.47 -1.22
N VAL A 35 10.22 1.85 -0.04
CA VAL A 35 11.35 1.91 0.92
C VAL A 35 12.61 1.32 0.31
N SER A 36 12.53 0.15 -0.33
CA SER A 36 13.67 -0.48 -1.00
C SER A 36 14.27 0.45 -2.05
N THR A 37 13.42 1.01 -2.93
CA THR A 37 13.88 1.95 -3.97
C THR A 37 14.52 3.20 -3.37
N THR A 38 13.99 3.67 -2.25
CA THR A 38 14.55 4.82 -1.52
C THR A 38 15.91 4.50 -0.94
N MET A 39 16.06 3.34 -0.31
CA MET A 39 17.35 2.89 0.23
C MET A 39 18.39 2.73 -0.87
N ASP A 40 18.05 2.11 -2.01
CA ASP A 40 18.95 1.94 -3.14
C ASP A 40 19.42 3.29 -3.70
N ALA A 41 18.50 4.24 -3.87
CA ALA A 41 18.83 5.59 -4.32
C ALA A 41 19.74 6.32 -3.32
N THR A 42 19.43 6.26 -2.02
CA THR A 42 20.24 6.88 -0.97
C THR A 42 21.64 6.29 -0.90
N GLN A 43 21.76 4.96 -0.91
CA GLN A 43 23.06 4.28 -0.86
C GLN A 43 23.91 4.62 -2.09
N SER A 44 23.31 4.58 -3.28
CA SER A 44 23.99 4.94 -4.53
C SER A 44 24.53 6.37 -4.50
N LEU A 45 23.71 7.34 -4.05
CA LEU A 45 24.12 8.73 -3.93
C LEU A 45 25.16 8.95 -2.82
N ALA A 46 25.05 8.26 -1.68
CA ALA A 46 26.00 8.36 -0.58
C ALA A 46 27.39 7.84 -0.97
N LEU A 47 27.46 6.66 -1.60
CA LEU A 47 28.70 6.10 -2.13
C LEU A 47 29.31 7.04 -3.16
N GLN A 48 28.48 7.61 -4.04
CA GLN A 48 28.94 8.55 -5.03
C GLN A 48 29.55 9.82 -4.39
N TYR A 49 28.86 10.40 -3.41
CA TYR A 49 29.35 11.59 -2.71
C TYR A 49 30.72 11.35 -2.06
N HIS A 50 30.97 10.15 -1.53
CA HIS A 50 32.24 9.82 -0.87
C HIS A 50 33.36 9.42 -1.84
N PHE A 51 33.06 8.66 -2.90
CA PHE A 51 34.09 8.07 -3.76
C PHE A 51 34.27 8.79 -5.10
N ASN A 52 33.27 9.53 -5.57
CA ASN A 52 33.32 10.24 -6.86
C ASN A 52 32.42 11.48 -6.86
N PRO A 53 32.75 12.50 -6.04
CA PRO A 53 31.95 13.71 -5.94
C PRO A 53 31.95 14.45 -7.28
N ALA A 54 30.76 14.89 -7.71
CA ALA A 54 30.64 15.71 -8.91
C ALA A 54 31.15 17.13 -8.63
N ASN A 55 31.88 17.70 -9.60
CA ASN A 55 32.31 19.10 -9.54
C ASN A 55 31.13 20.08 -9.48
N ILE A 56 29.99 19.70 -10.08
CA ILE A 56 28.72 20.46 -10.06
C ILE A 56 27.58 19.49 -9.70
N PRO A 57 27.11 19.47 -8.44
CA PRO A 57 26.10 18.49 -7.98
C PRO A 57 24.75 18.60 -8.70
N SER A 58 24.31 19.82 -9.05
CA SER A 58 23.00 20.09 -9.64
C SER A 58 22.83 19.58 -11.07
N GLY A 59 23.93 19.32 -11.78
CA GLY A 59 23.94 18.78 -13.14
C GLY A 59 24.27 17.30 -13.20
N ASP A 60 24.44 16.60 -12.07
CA ASP A 60 24.85 15.20 -12.08
C ASP A 60 23.72 14.31 -12.66
N PRO A 61 23.96 13.62 -13.79
CA PRO A 61 22.98 12.73 -14.39
C PRO A 61 22.50 11.62 -13.43
N ARG A 62 23.32 11.23 -12.45
CA ARG A 62 22.99 10.21 -11.44
C ARG A 62 22.04 10.76 -10.38
N LEU A 63 22.24 12.01 -9.93
CA LEU A 63 21.30 12.68 -9.04
C LEU A 63 19.94 12.85 -9.72
N ILE A 64 19.93 13.30 -10.97
CA ILE A 64 18.72 13.42 -11.78
C ILE A 64 18.04 12.05 -11.91
N ARG A 65 18.79 10.99 -12.22
CA ARG A 65 18.26 9.62 -12.30
C ARG A 65 17.63 9.18 -10.97
N ALA A 66 18.31 9.39 -9.84
CA ALA A 66 17.79 9.03 -8.53
C ALA A 66 16.48 9.76 -8.22
N ILE A 67 16.40 11.07 -8.49
CA ILE A 67 15.17 11.86 -8.32
C ILE A 67 14.03 11.30 -9.19
N VAL A 68 14.31 11.00 -10.46
CA VAL A 68 13.31 10.42 -11.37
C VAL A 68 12.84 9.05 -10.87
N SER A 69 13.76 8.17 -10.47
CA SER A 69 13.43 6.85 -9.93
C SER A 69 12.58 6.93 -8.67
N LEU A 70 12.92 7.81 -7.74
CA LEU A 70 12.14 8.05 -6.51
C LEU A 70 10.73 8.57 -6.83
N ARG A 71 10.62 9.50 -7.78
CA ARG A 71 9.32 10.05 -8.19
C ARG A 71 8.43 8.97 -8.81
N VAL A 72 8.98 8.18 -9.73
CA VAL A 72 8.25 7.06 -10.37
C VAL A 72 7.80 6.04 -9.33
N ALA A 73 8.67 5.67 -8.39
CA ALA A 73 8.32 4.74 -7.32
C ALA A 73 7.22 5.28 -6.41
N LEU A 74 7.27 6.56 -6.05
CA LEU A 74 6.24 7.21 -5.24
C LEU A 74 4.89 7.27 -5.96
N ASP A 75 4.89 7.66 -7.24
CA ASP A 75 3.67 7.73 -8.05
C ASP A 75 3.05 6.34 -8.21
N LYS A 76 3.88 5.31 -8.43
CA LYS A 76 3.45 3.91 -8.46
C LYS A 76 2.83 3.48 -7.12
N ALA A 77 3.51 3.74 -6.01
CA ALA A 77 3.03 3.34 -4.69
C ALA A 77 1.67 3.96 -4.35
N ARG A 78 1.49 5.25 -4.67
CA ARG A 78 0.19 5.94 -4.51
C ARG A 78 -0.90 5.34 -5.38
N ALA A 79 -0.59 4.99 -6.63
CA ALA A 79 -1.56 4.37 -7.52
C ALA A 79 -2.00 2.99 -7.01
N GLU A 80 -1.05 2.19 -6.52
CA GLU A 80 -1.33 0.88 -5.92
C GLU A 80 -2.17 1.00 -4.64
N GLU A 81 -1.82 1.90 -3.74
CA GLU A 81 -2.59 2.19 -2.52
C GLU A 81 -4.02 2.64 -2.85
N THR A 82 -4.16 3.57 -3.81
CA THR A 82 -5.48 4.05 -4.26
C THR A 82 -6.30 2.91 -4.85
N SER A 83 -5.70 2.04 -5.65
CA SER A 83 -6.38 0.88 -6.23
C SER A 83 -6.80 -0.12 -5.16
N ALA A 84 -5.93 -0.41 -4.18
CA ALA A 84 -6.22 -1.31 -3.07
C ALA A 84 -7.37 -0.76 -2.21
N GLU A 85 -7.39 0.54 -1.94
CA GLU A 85 -8.48 1.20 -1.20
C GLU A 85 -9.81 1.11 -1.96
N GLN A 86 -9.79 1.34 -3.27
CA GLN A 86 -11.00 1.23 -4.11
C GLN A 86 -11.54 -0.20 -4.12
N GLU A 87 -10.68 -1.19 -4.30
CA GLU A 87 -11.05 -2.62 -4.29
C GLU A 87 -11.66 -3.00 -2.93
N TRP A 88 -11.00 -2.63 -1.83
CA TRP A 88 -11.49 -2.88 -0.48
C TRP A 88 -12.86 -2.23 -0.24
N LYS A 89 -13.02 -0.96 -0.63
CA LYS A 89 -14.32 -0.25 -0.52
C LYS A 89 -15.42 -0.91 -1.33
N GLN A 90 -15.13 -1.42 -2.52
CA GLN A 90 -16.11 -2.14 -3.35
C GLN A 90 -16.53 -3.45 -2.68
N GLN A 91 -15.57 -4.25 -2.21
CA GLN A 91 -15.83 -5.51 -1.52
C GLN A 91 -16.57 -5.30 -0.18
N TRP A 92 -16.24 -4.21 0.52
CA TRP A 92 -16.92 -3.82 1.75
C TRP A 92 -18.39 -3.43 1.51
N LYS A 93 -18.67 -2.63 0.47
CA LYS A 93 -20.06 -2.27 0.09
C LYS A 93 -20.90 -3.49 -0.29
N VAL A 94 -20.34 -4.44 -1.02
CA VAL A 94 -21.00 -5.73 -1.33
C VAL A 94 -21.32 -6.50 -0.04
N SER A 95 -20.42 -6.44 0.94
CA SER A 95 -20.60 -7.09 2.24
C SER A 95 -21.63 -6.37 3.13
N SER A 96 -21.75 -5.03 3.06
CA SER A 96 -22.73 -4.27 3.86
C SER A 96 -24.16 -4.32 3.31
N VAL A 97 -24.34 -4.47 1.99
CA VAL A 97 -25.67 -4.76 1.42
C VAL A 97 -26.21 -6.09 1.96
N ARG A 98 -25.34 -7.08 2.22
CA ARG A 98 -25.73 -8.31 2.94
C ARG A 98 -25.99 -8.11 4.45
N GLN A 99 -25.43 -7.06 5.08
CA GLN A 99 -25.74 -6.70 6.49
C GLN A 99 -27.16 -6.16 6.65
N SER A 100 -27.73 -5.58 5.59
CA SER A 100 -29.04 -4.91 5.64
C SER A 100 -30.21 -5.87 5.91
N SER A 101 -30.03 -7.17 5.69
CA SER A 101 -31.05 -8.20 5.96
C SER A 101 -31.06 -8.71 7.41
N LEU A 102 -30.07 -8.33 8.21
CA LEU A 102 -29.99 -8.62 9.66
C LEU A 102 -30.20 -7.32 10.44
N ARG A 103 -31.35 -6.67 10.23
CA ARG A 103 -31.81 -5.64 11.17
C ARG A 103 -32.16 -6.34 12.48
N TRP A 104 -31.39 -6.02 13.51
CA TRP A 104 -31.76 -6.22 14.91
C TRP A 104 -33.19 -5.67 15.13
N LEU A 105 -34.11 -6.59 15.42
CA LEU A 105 -35.34 -6.33 16.17
C LEU A 105 -35.14 -6.84 17.59
#